data_AF-A0A7V9K8N7-F1
#
_entry.id   AF-A0A7V9K8N7-F1
#
_cell.length_a   1.000
_cell.length_b   1.000
_cell.length_c   1.000
_cell.angle_alpha   90.00
_cell.angle_beta   90.00
_cell.angle_gamma   90.00
#
_symmetry.space_group_name_H-M   'P 1'
#
loop_
_entity.id
_entity.type
_entity.pdbx_description
1 polymer ?
#
loop_
_entity_poly.entity_id
_entity_poly.type
_entity_poly.pdbx_seq_one_letter_code
_entity_poly.pdbx_strand_id
1 'polypeptide(L)'
;MNYLGQPLADFLDSVASGEPAPGGGAVAAVAVALAAGLSGMAARLSVGHLADAAGLAERAKRLRQRVAPLAQEDAAAYVRFLAAYRSPDNGDPESHQERIRTALSGAADVPLAIAETGAEVTELAALL
;
A
#
# COMPACT_ATOMS: atom_id res chain seq x y z
N MET A 1 8.28 -10.31 -8.13
CA MET A 1 8.78 -10.15 -6.74
C MET A 1 7.58 -10.07 -5.81
N ASN A 2 7.74 -10.47 -4.55
CA ASN A 2 6.71 -10.30 -3.51
C ASN A 2 7.39 -9.63 -2.32
N TYR A 3 7.17 -8.32 -2.14
CA TYR A 3 7.77 -7.57 -1.02
C TYR A 3 7.42 -8.11 0.36
N LEU A 4 6.30 -8.80 0.53
CA LEU A 4 5.92 -9.38 1.83
C LEU A 4 6.61 -10.71 2.12
N GLY A 5 7.20 -11.35 1.10
CA GLY A 5 7.89 -12.64 1.23
C GLY A 5 9.40 -12.52 1.40
N GLN A 6 9.96 -11.31 1.27
CA GLN A 6 11.41 -11.10 1.38
C GLN A 6 11.81 -10.70 2.81
N PRO A 7 13.06 -10.94 3.22
CA PRO A 7 13.63 -10.37 4.44
C PRO A 7 13.44 -8.85 4.50
N LEU A 8 13.20 -8.32 5.70
CA LEU A 8 13.06 -6.87 5.87
C LEU A 8 14.30 -6.10 5.41
N ALA A 9 15.50 -6.65 5.63
CA ALA A 9 16.76 -6.07 5.16
C ALA A 9 16.74 -5.86 3.63
N ASP A 10 16.36 -6.88 2.87
CA ASP A 10 16.28 -6.82 1.41
C ASP A 10 15.25 -5.78 0.93
N PHE A 11 14.11 -5.64 1.63
CA PHE A 11 13.15 -4.57 1.33
C PHE A 11 13.75 -3.19 1.56
N LEU A 12 14.47 -2.99 2.66
CA LEU A 12 15.12 -1.72 2.98
C LEU A 12 16.22 -1.39 1.96
N ASP A 13 17.03 -2.36 1.55
CA ASP A 13 18.05 -2.19 0.52
C ASP A 13 17.41 -1.86 -0.84
N SER A 14 16.27 -2.49 -1.16
CA SER A 14 15.52 -2.18 -2.39
C SER A 14 14.97 -0.75 -2.38
N VAL A 15 14.44 -0.28 -1.24
CA VAL A 15 13.97 1.11 -1.07
C VAL A 15 15.13 2.12 -1.18
N ALA A 16 16.31 1.76 -0.70
CA ALA A 16 17.51 2.60 -0.77
C ALA A 16 18.24 2.54 -2.13
N SER A 17 17.77 1.70 -3.05
CA SER A 17 18.40 1.51 -4.35
C SER A 17 18.12 2.68 -5.31
N GLY A 18 18.82 2.69 -6.46
CA GLY A 18 18.55 3.64 -7.55
C GLY A 18 17.42 3.20 -8.49
N GLU A 19 16.73 2.10 -8.18
CA GLU A 19 15.65 1.57 -9.01
C GLU A 19 14.35 2.38 -8.84
N PRO A 20 13.49 2.43 -9.86
CA PRO A 20 12.24 3.19 -9.83
C PRO A 20 11.19 2.65 -8.85
N ALA A 21 11.36 1.43 -8.32
CA ALA A 21 10.49 0.82 -7.33
C ALA A 21 11.29 -0.16 -6.44
N PRO A 22 10.90 -0.37 -5.17
CA PRO A 22 9.72 0.17 -4.47
C PRO A 22 9.78 1.69 -4.22
N GLY A 23 8.66 2.38 -4.44
CA GLY A 23 8.52 3.82 -4.25
C GLY A 23 7.81 4.21 -2.94
N GLY A 24 7.44 5.49 -2.84
CA GLY A 24 6.78 6.03 -1.64
C GLY A 24 5.45 5.36 -1.28
N GLY A 25 4.64 4.98 -2.28
CA GLY A 25 3.40 4.24 -2.04
C GLY A 25 3.66 2.86 -1.44
N ALA A 26 4.65 2.13 -1.96
CA ALA A 26 5.06 0.85 -1.40
C ALA A 26 5.51 0.97 0.07
N VAL A 27 6.30 1.98 0.40
CA VAL A 27 6.72 2.27 1.78
C VAL A 27 5.52 2.66 2.66
N ALA A 28 4.62 3.50 2.15
CA ALA A 28 3.41 3.90 2.87
C ALA A 28 2.51 2.69 3.19
N ALA A 29 2.32 1.77 2.24
CA ALA A 29 1.55 0.55 2.47
C ALA A 29 2.15 -0.31 3.60
N VAL A 30 3.47 -0.48 3.62
CA VAL A 30 4.17 -1.19 4.70
C VAL A 30 4.02 -0.45 6.04
N ALA A 31 4.17 0.87 6.06
CA ALA A 31 3.99 1.67 7.27
C ALA A 31 2.56 1.55 7.84
N VAL A 32 1.54 1.61 7.00
CA VAL A 32 0.13 1.42 7.41
C VAL A 32 -0.12 -0.02 7.88
N ALA A 33 0.49 -1.02 7.23
CA ALA A 33 0.40 -2.42 7.67
C ALA A 33 1.00 -2.62 9.08
N LEU A 34 2.14 -1.97 9.36
CA LEU A 34 2.77 -1.98 10.68
C LEU A 34 1.89 -1.27 11.71
N ALA A 35 1.34 -0.11 11.39
CA ALA A 35 0.41 0.62 12.25
C ALA A 35 -0.83 -0.25 12.59
N ALA A 36 -1.46 -0.87 11.60
CA ALA A 36 -2.56 -1.81 11.81
C ALA A 36 -2.15 -3.00 12.70
N GLY A 37 -0.93 -3.54 12.51
CA GLY A 37 -0.39 -4.60 13.35
C GLY A 37 -0.24 -4.18 14.82
N LEU A 38 0.30 -2.98 15.06
CA LEU A 38 0.46 -2.39 16.39
C LEU A 38 -0.90 -2.13 17.04
N SER A 39 -1.85 -1.54 16.33
CA SER A 39 -3.22 -1.33 16.83
C SER A 39 -3.88 -2.66 17.22
N GLY A 40 -3.73 -3.70 16.40
CA GLY A 40 -4.23 -5.03 16.75
C GLY A 40 -3.53 -5.66 17.97
N MET A 41 -2.25 -5.36 18.18
CA MET A 41 -1.51 -5.79 19.37
C MET A 41 -2.03 -5.08 20.63
N ALA A 42 -2.19 -3.76 20.58
CA ALA A 42 -2.77 -2.98 21.66
C ALA A 42 -4.17 -3.48 22.03
N ALA A 43 -5.04 -3.70 21.04
CA ALA A 43 -6.37 -4.30 21.27
C ALA A 43 -6.30 -5.64 22.04
N ARG A 44 -5.39 -6.55 21.66
CA ARG A 44 -5.21 -7.84 22.35
C ARG A 44 -4.71 -7.69 23.78
N LEU A 45 -3.90 -6.68 24.06
CA LEU A 45 -3.40 -6.39 25.41
C LEU A 45 -4.46 -5.70 26.29
N SER A 46 -5.50 -5.12 25.69
CA SER A 46 -6.61 -4.46 26.39
C SER A 46 -7.77 -5.41 26.77
N VAL A 47 -7.61 -6.74 26.63
CA VAL A 47 -8.63 -7.71 27.04
C VAL A 47 -8.93 -7.56 28.53
N GLY A 48 -10.21 -7.39 28.87
CA GLY A 48 -10.68 -7.15 30.25
C GLY A 48 -10.72 -5.66 30.66
N HIS A 49 -10.15 -4.76 29.84
CA HIS A 49 -10.17 -3.31 30.06
C HIS A 49 -10.99 -2.57 29.01
N LEU A 50 -11.03 -3.08 27.79
CA LEU A 50 -11.72 -2.49 26.65
C LEU A 50 -12.89 -3.37 26.19
N ALA A 51 -14.04 -2.74 25.96
CA ALA A 51 -15.18 -3.42 25.35
C ALA A 51 -14.85 -3.80 23.90
N ASP A 52 -15.16 -5.04 23.51
CA ASP A 52 -14.88 -5.59 22.18
C ASP A 52 -13.39 -5.57 21.73
N ALA A 53 -12.46 -5.71 22.68
CA ALA A 53 -11.02 -5.85 22.41
C ALA A 53 -10.71 -6.90 21.31
N ALA A 54 -11.44 -8.02 21.31
CA ALA A 54 -11.29 -9.09 20.30
C ALA A 54 -11.76 -8.65 18.90
N GLY A 55 -12.91 -7.97 18.80
CA GLY A 55 -13.42 -7.46 17.52
C GLY A 55 -12.51 -6.40 16.92
N LEU A 56 -11.95 -5.51 17.75
CA LEU A 56 -10.97 -4.51 17.33
C LEU A 56 -9.67 -5.15 16.84
N ALA A 57 -9.17 -6.19 17.51
CA ALA A 57 -8.00 -6.94 17.07
C ALA A 57 -8.20 -7.60 15.69
N GLU A 58 -9.38 -8.19 15.45
CA GLU A 58 -9.70 -8.78 14.14
C GLU A 58 -9.93 -7.71 13.06
N ARG A 59 -10.51 -6.54 13.39
CA ARG A 59 -10.61 -5.42 12.44
C ARG A 59 -9.21 -4.96 12.02
N ALA A 60 -8.29 -4.79 12.96
CA ALA A 60 -6.91 -4.39 12.69
C ALA A 60 -6.18 -5.41 11.81
N LYS A 61 -6.39 -6.71 12.04
CA LYS A 61 -5.85 -7.78 11.21
C LYS A 61 -6.35 -7.72 9.76
N ARG A 62 -7.66 -7.46 9.54
CA ARG A 62 -8.22 -7.30 8.19
C ARG A 62 -7.62 -6.10 7.47
N LEU A 63 -7.49 -4.96 8.15
CA LEU A 63 -6.85 -3.76 7.58
C LEU A 63 -5.40 -4.03 7.17
N ARG A 64 -4.63 -4.70 8.03
CA ARG A 64 -3.26 -5.13 7.74
C ARG A 64 -3.18 -6.04 6.51
N GLN A 65 -4.07 -7.04 6.43
CA GLN A 65 -4.13 -7.97 5.30
C GLN A 65 -4.56 -7.29 4.00
N ARG A 66 -5.36 -6.22 4.08
CA ARG A 66 -5.80 -5.44 2.92
C ARG A 66 -4.70 -4.53 2.39
N VAL A 67 -3.99 -3.82 3.27
CA VAL A 67 -3.00 -2.80 2.85
C VAL A 67 -1.63 -3.38 2.51
N ALA A 68 -1.19 -4.46 3.17
CA ALA A 68 0.15 -5.00 2.96
C ALA A 68 0.42 -5.41 1.49
N PRO A 69 -0.51 -6.08 0.76
CA PRO A 69 -0.30 -6.42 -0.64
C PRO A 69 -0.21 -5.19 -1.57
N LEU A 70 -0.77 -4.05 -1.16
CA LEU A 70 -0.71 -2.81 -1.94
C LEU A 70 0.73 -2.30 -2.11
N ALA A 71 1.67 -2.74 -1.25
CA ALA A 71 3.07 -2.40 -1.43
C ALA A 71 3.62 -2.92 -2.78
N GLN A 72 3.27 -4.16 -3.12
CA GLN A 72 3.67 -4.76 -4.39
C GLN A 72 2.86 -4.21 -5.56
N GLU A 73 1.57 -3.93 -5.32
CA GLU A 73 0.68 -3.37 -6.35
C GLU A 73 1.10 -1.96 -6.75
N ASP A 74 1.57 -1.13 -5.81
CA ASP A 74 2.06 0.23 -6.08
C ASP A 74 3.25 0.19 -7.07
N ALA A 75 4.22 -0.68 -6.79
CA ALA A 75 5.34 -0.89 -7.70
C ALA A 75 4.90 -1.43 -9.08
N ALA A 76 3.96 -2.37 -9.10
CA ALA A 76 3.45 -2.94 -10.36
C ALA A 76 2.68 -1.88 -11.18
N ALA A 77 1.87 -1.05 -10.53
CA ALA A 77 1.12 0.01 -11.18
C ALA A 77 2.05 1.10 -11.74
N TYR A 78 3.10 1.45 -11.01
CA TYR A 78 4.11 2.37 -11.49
C TYR A 78 4.86 1.83 -12.73
N VAL A 79 5.21 0.55 -12.75
CA VAL A 79 5.81 -0.10 -13.93
C VAL A 79 4.87 -0.06 -15.15
N ARG A 80 3.57 -0.31 -14.96
CA ARG A 80 2.57 -0.20 -16.04
C ARG A 80 2.46 1.24 -16.57
N PHE A 81 2.48 2.23 -15.68
CA PHE A 81 2.52 3.63 -16.06
C PHE A 81 3.78 3.97 -16.88
N LEU A 82 4.96 3.55 -16.41
CA LEU A 82 6.22 3.79 -17.13
C LEU A 82 6.23 3.13 -18.52
N ALA A 83 5.64 1.95 -18.65
CA ALA A 83 5.50 1.27 -19.95
C ALA A 83 4.60 2.06 -20.92
N ALA A 84 3.46 2.57 -20.45
CA ALA A 84 2.58 3.42 -21.25
C ALA A 84 3.29 4.73 -21.63
N TYR A 85 3.94 5.37 -20.66
CA TYR A 85 4.65 6.65 -20.82
C TYR A 85 5.81 6.57 -21.82
N ARG A 86 6.53 5.44 -21.85
CA ARG A 86 7.66 5.21 -22.76
C ARG A 86 7.27 4.65 -24.12
N SER A 87 5.99 4.30 -24.34
CA SER A 87 5.56 3.77 -25.63
C SER A 87 5.68 4.84 -26.73
N PRO A 88 5.93 4.49 -28.00
CA PRO A 88 5.84 5.47 -29.08
C PRO A 88 4.38 5.93 -29.29
N ASP A 89 4.20 7.14 -29.83
CA ASP A 89 2.88 7.64 -30.23
C ASP A 89 2.37 7.00 -31.53
N ASN A 90 3.28 6.46 -32.35
CA ASN A 90 3.02 5.84 -33.65
C ASN A 90 2.19 6.72 -34.59
N GLY A 91 2.36 8.05 -34.49
CA GLY A 91 1.60 9.00 -35.31
C GLY A 91 0.15 9.22 -34.86
N ASP A 92 -0.24 8.73 -33.68
CA ASP A 92 -1.53 9.00 -33.04
C ASP A 92 -1.32 9.59 -31.62
N PRO A 93 -1.05 10.91 -31.53
CA PRO A 93 -0.76 11.56 -30.26
C PRO A 93 -1.94 11.54 -29.28
N GLU A 94 -3.18 11.62 -29.77
CA GLU A 94 -4.39 11.62 -28.92
C GLU A 94 -4.57 10.27 -28.22
N SER A 95 -4.51 9.17 -28.97
CA SER A 95 -4.58 7.81 -28.40
C SER A 95 -3.42 7.53 -27.46
N HIS A 96 -2.22 8.00 -27.80
CA HIS A 96 -1.05 7.87 -26.94
C HIS A 96 -1.26 8.60 -25.60
N GLN A 97 -1.76 9.84 -25.62
CA GLN A 97 -2.05 10.60 -24.42
C GLN A 97 -3.14 9.93 -23.56
N GLU A 98 -4.17 9.36 -24.18
CA GLU A 98 -5.24 8.65 -23.46
C GLU A 98 -4.74 7.38 -22.77
N ARG A 99 -3.83 6.62 -23.40
CA ARG A 99 -3.18 5.47 -22.76
C ARG A 99 -2.37 5.87 -21.53
N ILE A 100 -1.63 6.98 -21.61
CA ILE A 100 -0.88 7.51 -20.45
C ILE A 100 -1.84 7.92 -19.34
N ARG A 101 -2.91 8.66 -19.64
CA ARG A 101 -3.90 9.09 -18.64
C ARG A 101 -4.55 7.90 -17.94
N THR A 102 -4.97 6.90 -18.72
CA THR A 102 -5.55 5.67 -18.19
C THR A 102 -4.57 4.94 -17.26
N ALA A 103 -3.31 4.79 -17.67
CA ALA A 103 -2.30 4.13 -16.87
C ALA A 103 -1.96 4.93 -15.59
N LEU A 104 -1.92 6.26 -15.68
CA LEU A 104 -1.68 7.15 -14.54
C LEU A 104 -2.85 7.09 -13.54
N SER A 105 -4.10 7.09 -14.02
CA SER A 105 -5.28 6.93 -13.17
C SER A 105 -5.23 5.60 -12.41
N GLY A 106 -4.97 4.49 -13.11
CA GLY A 106 -4.85 3.19 -12.47
C GLY A 106 -3.66 3.09 -11.50
N ALA A 107 -2.60 3.88 -11.70
CA ALA A 107 -1.51 4.00 -10.75
C ALA A 107 -1.89 4.83 -9.51
N ALA A 108 -2.78 5.81 -9.64
CA ALA A 108 -3.27 6.64 -8.53
C ALA A 108 -4.28 5.91 -7.62
N ASP A 109 -4.96 4.88 -8.12
CA ASP A 109 -5.92 4.10 -7.32
C ASP A 109 -5.25 3.37 -6.15
N VAL A 110 -3.99 2.94 -6.32
CA VAL A 110 -3.25 2.21 -5.27
C VAL A 110 -2.92 3.09 -4.05
N PRO A 111 -2.27 4.27 -4.20
CA PRO A 111 -2.04 5.17 -3.08
C PRO A 111 -3.34 5.69 -2.46
N LEU A 112 -4.43 5.83 -3.22
CA LEU A 112 -5.74 6.14 -2.66
C LEU A 112 -6.22 5.03 -1.71
N ALA A 113 -6.19 3.76 -2.15
CA ALA A 113 -6.57 2.62 -1.31
C ALA A 113 -5.68 2.47 -0.05
N ILE A 114 -4.39 2.83 -0.16
CA ILE A 114 -3.47 2.89 0.98
C ILE A 114 -3.90 3.99 1.96
N ALA A 115 -4.20 5.18 1.46
CA ALA A 115 -4.62 6.33 2.28
C ALA A 115 -5.96 6.06 3.00
N GLU A 116 -6.94 5.51 2.29
CA GLU A 116 -8.23 5.09 2.86
C GLU A 116 -8.04 4.05 3.96
N THR A 117 -7.17 3.05 3.73
CA THR A 117 -6.86 2.06 4.76
C THR A 117 -6.12 2.69 5.95
N GLY A 118 -5.24 3.65 5.71
CA GLY A 118 -4.57 4.42 6.77
C GLY A 118 -5.55 5.23 7.62
N ALA A 119 -6.57 5.84 7.01
CA ALA A 119 -7.64 6.53 7.72
C ALA A 119 -8.43 5.55 8.60
N GLU A 120 -8.83 4.39 8.08
CA GLU A 120 -9.52 3.36 8.87
C GLU A 120 -8.66 2.82 10.02
N VAL A 121 -7.33 2.71 9.85
CA VAL A 121 -6.41 2.32 10.92
C VAL A 121 -6.35 3.41 12.00
N THR A 122 -6.38 4.68 11.61
CA THR A 122 -6.39 5.82 12.54
C THR A 122 -7.68 5.83 13.38
N GLU A 123 -8.83 5.64 12.72
CA GLU A 123 -10.12 5.51 13.42
C GLU A 123 -10.13 4.32 14.39
N LEU A 124 -9.57 3.18 13.98
CA LEU A 124 -9.45 2.02 14.85
C LEU A 124 -8.56 2.31 16.06
N ALA A 125 -7.42 2.97 15.85
CA ALA A 125 -6.48 3.31 16.91
C ALA A 125 -7.08 4.24 17.97
N ALA A 126 -8.02 5.12 17.58
CA ALA A 126 -8.74 6.00 18.49
C ALA A 126 -9.73 5.26 19.43
N LEU A 127 -10.01 3.97 19.17
CA LEU A 127 -10.88 3.13 20.00
C LEU A 127 -10.12 2.27 21.02
N LEU A 128 -8.79 2.28 21.00
CA LEU A 128 -7.93 1.44 21.85
C LEU A 128 -7.60 2.10 23.18
#